data_AF-A0A383D307-F1
#
_entry.id   AF-A0A383D307-F1
#
_cell.length_a   1.000
_cell.length_b   1.000
_cell.length_c   1.000
_cell.angle_alpha   90.00
_cell.angle_beta   90.00
_cell.angle_gamma   90.00
#
_symmetry.space_group_name_H-M   'P 1'
#
loop_
_entity.id
_entity.type
_entity.pdbx_description
1 polymer ?
#
loop_
_entity_poly.entity_id
_entity_poly.type
_entity_poly.pdbx_seq_one_letter_code
_entity_poly.pdbx_strand_id
1 'polypeptide(L)' 'GTNVGINCNLYGSAMHDKHISSFTWGSAVDGYTTYNLDKALAVNKTVMSRRQHKLSKFDEELLRNVFQLTTG' A
#
# COMPACT_ATOMS: atom_id res chain seq x y z
N GLY A 1 -7.09 -14.36 11.56
CA GLY A 1 -6.83 -12.92 11.35
C GLY A 1 -5.82 -12.77 10.23
N THR A 2 -6.01 -11.80 9.35
CA THR A 2 -5.08 -11.46 8.26
C THR A 2 -4.29 -10.22 8.68
N ASN A 3 -2.97 -10.28 8.56
CA ASN A 3 -2.09 -9.12 8.73
C ASN A 3 -1.91 -8.45 7.36
N VAL A 4 -2.32 -7.20 7.25
CA VAL A 4 -2.25 -6.41 6.01
C VAL A 4 -1.23 -5.28 6.19
N GLY A 5 -0.23 -5.26 5.31
CA GLY A 5 0.75 -4.20 5.22
C GLY A 5 0.16 -2.85 4.80
N ILE A 6 1.02 -1.84 4.73
CA ILE A 6 0.60 -0.49 4.33
C ILE A 6 0.45 -0.38 2.81
N ASN A 7 -0.42 0.54 2.37
CA ASN A 7 -0.69 0.79 0.94
C ASN A 7 -1.14 -0.48 0.16
N CYS A 8 -1.90 -1.37 0.80
CA CYS A 8 -2.51 -2.51 0.13
C CYS A 8 -3.87 -2.14 -0.46
N ASN A 9 -4.13 -2.56 -1.69
CA ASN A 9 -5.41 -2.41 -2.37
C ASN A 9 -5.97 -3.81 -2.66
N LEU A 10 -6.81 -4.28 -1.74
CA LEU A 10 -7.39 -5.62 -1.75
C LEU A 10 -8.86 -5.57 -2.18
N TYR A 11 -9.26 -6.47 -3.07
CA TYR A 11 -10.63 -6.57 -3.56
C TYR A 11 -11.06 -8.03 -3.72
N GLY A 12 -12.35 -8.24 -4.01
CA GLY A 12 -12.96 -9.58 -4.13
C GLY A 12 -13.65 -10.04 -2.85
N SER A 13 -14.41 -11.13 -2.96
CA SER A 13 -15.20 -11.71 -1.87
C SER A 13 -14.53 -12.91 -1.18
N ALA A 14 -13.42 -13.39 -1.74
CA ALA A 14 -12.68 -14.53 -1.21
C ALA A 14 -11.87 -14.15 0.04
N MET A 15 -11.57 -15.14 0.87
CA MET A 15 -10.70 -14.95 2.03
C MET A 15 -9.25 -14.73 1.58
N HIS A 16 -8.67 -13.60 1.97
CA HIS A 16 -7.27 -13.28 1.70
C HIS A 16 -6.30 -14.14 2.53
N ASP A 17 -5.04 -14.17 2.11
CA ASP A 17 -3.98 -14.88 2.81
C ASP A 17 -3.79 -14.35 4.23
N LYS A 18 -3.12 -15.15 5.08
CA LYS A 18 -2.84 -14.76 6.46
C LYS A 18 -1.93 -13.53 6.54
N HIS A 19 -1.07 -13.31 5.56
CA HIS A 19 -0.12 -12.21 5.51
C HIS A 19 -0.09 -11.59 4.11
N ILE A 20 -0.28 -10.28 4.03
CA ILE A 20 -0.22 -9.49 2.81
C ILE A 20 0.87 -8.43 2.98
N SER A 21 1.93 -8.50 2.17
CA SER A 21 3.04 -7.54 2.18
C SER A 21 2.57 -6.13 1.82
N SER A 22 3.28 -5.11 2.32
CA SER A 22 3.03 -3.72 1.96
C SER A 22 3.12 -3.51 0.45
N PHE A 23 2.36 -2.54 -0.06
CA PHE A 23 2.28 -2.23 -1.50
C PHE A 23 1.80 -3.42 -2.34
N THR A 24 0.79 -4.15 -1.85
CA THR A 24 0.12 -5.21 -2.62
C THR A 24 -1.14 -4.66 -3.30
N TRP A 25 -1.36 -5.05 -4.55
CA TRP A 25 -2.62 -4.83 -5.28
C TRP A 25 -3.15 -6.17 -5.76
N GLY A 26 -4.39 -6.52 -5.45
CA GLY A 26 -4.98 -7.76 -5.98
C GLY A 26 -6.07 -8.39 -5.12
N SER A 27 -6.40 -9.62 -5.47
CA SER A 27 -7.38 -10.44 -4.77
C SER A 27 -6.84 -11.86 -4.57
N ALA A 28 -7.45 -12.62 -3.67
CA ALA A 28 -7.09 -14.03 -3.50
C ALA A 28 -7.38 -14.88 -4.75
N VAL A 29 -8.28 -14.41 -5.63
CA VAL A 29 -8.70 -15.12 -6.85
C VAL A 29 -7.84 -14.73 -8.05
N ASP A 30 -7.57 -13.43 -8.21
CA ASP A 30 -6.84 -12.89 -9.37
C ASP A 30 -5.33 -12.86 -9.14
N GLY A 31 -4.89 -13.15 -7.91
CA GLY A 31 -3.51 -13.05 -7.47
C GLY A 31 -3.13 -11.65 -7.02
N TYR A 32 -1.93 -11.55 -6.46
CA TYR A 32 -1.36 -10.32 -5.93
C TYR A 32 -0.22 -9.82 -6.82
N THR A 33 -0.15 -8.51 -7.00
CA THR A 33 0.95 -7.84 -7.69
C THR A 33 1.45 -6.65 -6.89
N THR A 34 2.64 -6.15 -7.24
CA THR A 34 3.21 -4.96 -6.62
C THR A 34 2.42 -3.72 -7.03
N TYR A 35 1.92 -2.98 -6.04
CA TYR A 35 1.31 -1.69 -6.25
C TYR A 35 2.37 -0.65 -6.60
N ASN A 36 2.14 0.11 -7.67
CA ASN A 36 3.05 1.16 -8.12
C ASN A 36 3.26 2.24 -7.04
N LEU A 37 4.52 2.48 -6.69
CA LEU A 37 4.91 3.42 -5.63
C LEU A 37 4.48 4.86 -5.90
N ASP A 38 4.65 5.37 -7.12
CA ASP A 38 4.28 6.76 -7.43
C ASP A 38 2.77 6.99 -7.33
N LYS A 39 1.97 5.99 -7.73
CA LYS A 39 0.52 5.98 -7.51
C LYS A 39 0.18 5.95 -6.02
N ALA A 40 0.88 5.13 -5.24
CA ALA A 40 0.69 5.08 -3.79
C ALA A 40 0.98 6.44 -3.14
N LEU A 41 2.09 7.11 -3.51
CA LEU A 41 2.45 8.44 -3.01
C LEU A 41 1.42 9.51 -3.40
N ALA A 42 0.92 9.48 -4.64
CA ALA A 42 -0.14 10.38 -5.09
C ALA A 42 -1.42 10.22 -4.25
N VAL A 43 -1.85 8.97 -4.00
CA VAL A 43 -3.02 8.68 -3.15
C VAL A 43 -2.79 9.17 -1.72
N ASN A 44 -1.62 8.89 -1.14
CA ASN A 44 -1.28 9.37 0.21
C ASN A 44 -1.37 10.89 0.31
N LYS A 45 -0.81 11.62 -0.66
CA LYS A 45 -0.90 13.09 -0.73
C LYS A 45 -2.36 13.56 -0.75
N THR A 46 -3.21 12.95 -1.59
CA THR A 46 -4.64 13.30 -1.70
C THR A 46 -5.42 12.96 -0.44
N VAL A 47 -5.18 11.80 0.18
CA VAL A 47 -5.91 11.36 1.37
C VAL A 47 -5.50 12.18 2.60
N MET A 48 -4.22 12.46 2.76
CA MET A 48 -3.72 13.31 3.85
C MET A 48 -4.23 14.75 3.71
N SER A 49 -4.29 15.31 2.50
CA SER A 49 -4.76 16.68 2.30
C SER A 49 -6.22 16.86 2.70
N ARG A 50 -7.06 15.83 2.54
CA ARG A 50 -8.47 15.84 3.02
C ARG A 50 -8.57 16.02 4.53
N ARG A 51 -7.54 15.60 5.28
CA ARG A 51 -7.44 15.74 6.75
C ARG A 51 -6.58 16.94 7.16
N GLN A 52 -6.36 17.90 6.25
CA GLN A 52 -5.48 19.06 6.49
C GLN A 52 -4.05 18.67 6.89
N HIS A 53 -3.57 17.50 6.45
CA HIS A 53 -2.19 17.05 6.65
C HIS A 53 -1.45 17.07 5.31
N LYS A 54 -0.21 17.55 5.32
CA LYS A 54 0.66 17.52 4.15
C LYS A 54 1.55 16.28 4.22
N LEU A 55 1.65 15.54 3.12
CA LEU A 55 2.69 14.53 2.96
C LEU A 55 4.04 15.26 2.93
N SER A 56 4.86 15.05 3.96
CA SER A 56 6.19 15.67 4.03
C SER A 56 7.19 14.90 3.19
N LYS A 57 8.38 15.50 2.96
CA LYS A 57 9.48 14.81 2.30
C LYS A 57 9.97 13.60 3.10
N PHE A 58 9.94 13.71 4.43
CA PHE A 58 10.32 12.62 5.32
C PHE A 58 9.34 11.45 5.20
N ASP A 59 8.04 11.72 5.13
CA ASP A 59 7.02 10.67 4.94
C ASP A 59 7.20 9.98 3.58
N GLU A 60 7.49 10.76 2.52
CA GLU A 60 7.75 10.21 1.20
C GLU A 60 8.98 9.29 1.20
N GLU A 61 10.08 9.72 1.81
CA GLU A 61 11.31 8.92 1.93
C GLU A 61 11.07 7.65 2.75
N LEU A 62 10.33 7.75 3.87
CA LEU A 62 9.92 6.59 4.66
C LEU A 62 9.14 5.58 3.81
N LEU A 63 8.14 6.04 3.06
CA LEU A 63 7.33 5.18 2.19
C LEU A 63 8.17 4.52 1.10
N ARG A 64 9.14 5.26 0.51
CA ARG A 64 10.10 4.71 -0.47
C ARG A 64 10.98 3.63 0.15
N ASN A 65 11.46 3.83 1.37
CA ASN A 65 12.26 2.83 2.09
C ASN A 65 11.46 1.57 2.41
N VAL A 66 10.21 1.72 2.90
CA VAL A 66 9.33 0.56 3.14
C VAL A 66 9.06 -0.19 1.86
N PHE A 67 8.82 0.51 0.73
CA PHE A 67 8.62 -0.13 -0.57
C PHE A 67 9.83 -1.00 -0.93
N GLN A 68 11.05 -0.45 -0.86
CA GLN A 68 12.28 -1.21 -1.16
C GLN A 68 12.46 -2.43 -0.25
N LEU A 69 12.13 -2.32 1.04
CA LEU A 69 12.27 -3.41 2.00
C LEU A 69 11.20 -4.52 1.86
N THR A 70 10.08 -4.24 1.17
CA THR A 70 8.92 -5.16 1.12
C THR A 70 8.62 -5.72 -0.27
N THR A 71 9.16 -5.10 -1.32
CA THR A 71 8.95 -5.51 -2.73
C THR A 71 10.24 -5.88 -3.46
N GLY A 72 11.40 -5.70 -2.82
CA GLY A 72 12.69 -6.18 -3.29
C GLY A 72 12.91 -7.68 -3.09
#